data_AF-A0A932HED6-F1
#
_entry.id   AF-A0A932HED6-F1
#
_cell.length_a   1.000
_cell.length_b   1.000
_cell.length_c   1.000
_cell.angle_alpha   90.00
_cell.angle_beta   90.00
_cell.angle_gamma   90.00
#
_symmetry.space_group_name_H-M   'P 1'
#
loop_
_entity.id
_entity.type
_entity.pdbx_description
1 polymer ?
#
loop_
_entity_poly.entity_id
_entity_poly.type
_entity_poly.pdbx_seq_one_letter_code
_entity_poly.pdbx_strand_id
1 'polypeptide(L)'
;MSWNDESGRRRVAVIGDQQPLALKGYRFYTSFNKGFAPLFTWHPARGPARRGTVHLPAYPIHEYRQSREWTLPDTDVAVWVMLKFDEVLLDPARRSEFRVPREHTLVVRAGAERRELKPGERYMLPQGVLVYEGVTTWMGYNVFFDWTMPWLLAAGLLAVASLAWHFWNKFAARPWER
;
A
#
# COMPACT_ATOMS: atom_id res chain seq x y z
N MET A 1 -2.35 -6.86 -8.66
CA MET A 1 -2.23 -5.37 -8.79
C MET A 1 -2.61 -4.97 -10.21
N SER A 2 -3.28 -3.82 -10.40
CA SER A 2 -3.56 -3.29 -11.74
C SER A 2 -3.07 -1.85 -11.89
N TRP A 3 -2.45 -1.53 -13.02
CA TRP A 3 -1.98 -0.18 -13.35
C TRP A 3 -2.26 0.14 -14.81
N ASN A 4 -2.22 1.41 -15.18
CA ASN A 4 -2.26 1.83 -16.58
C ASN A 4 -0.81 2.02 -17.07
N ASP A 5 -0.46 1.41 -18.20
CA ASP A 5 0.83 1.66 -18.84
C ASP A 5 0.87 3.00 -19.59
N GLU A 6 2.01 3.34 -20.18
CA GLU A 6 2.20 4.61 -20.92
C GLU A 6 1.27 4.75 -22.13
N SER A 7 0.72 3.63 -22.64
CA SER A 7 -0.27 3.62 -23.71
C SER A 7 -1.72 3.69 -23.20
N GLY A 8 -1.92 3.88 -21.90
CA GLY A 8 -3.23 3.89 -21.26
C GLY A 8 -3.86 2.50 -21.11
N ARG A 9 -3.12 1.42 -21.44
CA ARG A 9 -3.64 0.06 -21.36
C ARG A 9 -3.58 -0.42 -19.92
N ARG A 10 -4.71 -0.95 -19.43
CA ARG A 10 -4.76 -1.58 -18.11
C ARG A 10 -3.96 -2.88 -18.13
N ARG A 11 -2.94 -2.95 -17.29
CA ARG A 11 -2.14 -4.14 -17.03
C ARG A 11 -2.51 -4.72 -15.68
N VAL A 12 -2.48 -6.04 -15.59
CA VAL A 12 -2.69 -6.80 -14.35
C VAL A 12 -1.48 -7.70 -14.16
N ALA A 13 -0.90 -7.67 -12.97
CA ALA A 13 0.14 -8.60 -12.57
C ALA A 13 -0.14 -9.16 -11.17
N VAL A 14 0.29 -10.39 -10.98
CA VAL A 14 0.36 -11.05 -9.67
C VAL A 14 1.73 -10.73 -9.10
N ILE A 15 1.75 -10.19 -7.87
CA ILE A 15 2.99 -9.96 -7.12
C ILE A 15 3.08 -11.10 -6.13
N GLY A 16 4.11 -11.94 -6.28
CA GLY A 16 4.38 -13.05 -5.38
C GLY A 16 5.61 -12.76 -4.54
N ASP A 17 5.80 -13.53 -3.47
CA ASP A 17 6.88 -13.32 -2.50
C ASP A 17 8.29 -13.38 -3.12
N GLN A 18 8.46 -14.09 -4.24
CA GLN A 18 9.74 -14.22 -4.96
C GLN A 18 9.80 -13.45 -6.29
N GLN A 19 8.68 -12.88 -6.76
CA GLN A 19 8.63 -12.17 -8.04
C GLN A 19 8.10 -10.75 -7.81
N PRO A 20 9.00 -9.76 -7.67
CA PRO A 20 8.58 -8.38 -7.52
C PRO A 20 7.95 -7.88 -8.82
N LEU A 21 6.99 -6.97 -8.69
CA LEU A 21 6.58 -6.16 -9.83
C LEU A 21 7.67 -5.10 -10.06
N ALA A 22 8.32 -5.13 -11.22
CA ALA A 22 9.29 -4.14 -11.63
C ALA A 22 8.66 -3.15 -12.61
N LEU A 23 8.66 -1.85 -12.27
CA LEU A 23 8.11 -0.78 -13.11
C LEU A 23 9.03 0.44 -13.09
N LYS A 24 9.60 0.80 -14.24
CA LYS A 24 10.41 2.02 -14.44
C LYS A 24 11.48 2.26 -13.37
N GLY A 25 12.23 1.21 -13.00
CA GLY A 25 13.28 1.27 -11.98
C GLY A 25 12.80 1.07 -10.53
N TYR A 26 11.49 1.00 -10.30
CA TYR A 26 10.90 0.62 -9.01
C TYR A 26 10.69 -0.89 -8.94
N ARG A 27 10.91 -1.46 -7.75
CA ARG A 27 10.60 -2.84 -7.41
C ARG A 27 9.62 -2.88 -6.24
N PHE A 28 8.47 -3.51 -6.46
CA PHE A 28 7.42 -3.70 -5.46
C PHE A 28 7.45 -5.14 -4.96
N TYR A 29 7.68 -5.32 -3.67
CA TYR A 29 7.60 -6.61 -3.00
C TYR A 29 6.37 -6.65 -2.09
N THR A 30 5.71 -7.81 -2.01
CA THR A 30 4.73 -8.07 -0.97
C THR A 30 5.42 -8.00 0.39
N SER A 31 4.77 -7.39 1.36
CA SER A 31 5.16 -7.52 2.77
C SER A 31 4.20 -8.48 3.47
N PHE A 32 4.59 -9.00 4.63
CA PHE A 32 3.70 -9.79 5.47
C PHE A 32 2.63 -8.92 6.16
N ASN A 33 2.76 -7.59 6.10
CA ASN A 33 1.83 -6.66 6.72
C ASN A 33 0.53 -6.59 5.91
N LYS A 34 -0.55 -6.97 6.56
CA LYS A 34 -1.92 -6.86 6.08
C LYS A 34 -2.82 -6.50 7.24
N GLY A 35 -3.97 -5.94 6.98
CA GLY A 35 -4.87 -5.55 8.06
C GLY A 35 -6.23 -5.11 7.53
N PHE A 36 -6.99 -4.52 8.44
CA PHE A 36 -8.32 -4.01 8.15
C PHE A 36 -8.30 -2.50 7.96
N ALA A 37 -9.22 -2.01 7.15
CA ALA A 37 -9.43 -0.59 6.93
C ALA A 37 -10.93 -0.29 6.93
N PRO A 38 -11.49 0.26 8.02
CA PRO A 38 -12.82 0.82 8.03
C PRO A 38 -12.97 1.89 6.94
N LEU A 39 -14.06 1.80 6.18
CA LEU A 39 -14.44 2.69 5.10
C LEU A 39 -15.49 3.67 5.62
N PHE A 40 -15.27 4.95 5.33
CA PHE A 40 -16.14 6.03 5.76
C PHE A 40 -16.50 6.93 4.60
N THR A 41 -17.69 7.51 4.70
CA THR A 41 -18.02 8.75 4.00
C THR A 41 -18.25 9.84 5.03
N TRP A 42 -17.46 10.91 4.93
CA TRP A 42 -17.58 12.12 5.73
C TRP A 42 -18.37 13.15 4.95
N HIS A 43 -19.50 13.59 5.50
CA HIS A 43 -20.29 14.71 4.99
C HIS A 43 -20.03 15.92 5.89
N PRO A 44 -19.08 16.82 5.54
CA PRO A 44 -18.84 18.00 6.34
C PRO A 44 -20.06 18.92 6.33
N ALA A 45 -20.22 19.73 7.37
CA ALA A 45 -21.28 20.74 7.45
C ALA A 45 -21.17 21.78 6.31
N ARG A 46 -19.97 21.97 5.75
CA ARG A 46 -19.70 22.79 4.58
C ARG A 46 -18.71 22.08 3.66
N GLY A 47 -19.00 22.06 2.37
CA GLY A 47 -18.13 21.48 1.35
C GLY A 47 -18.58 20.08 0.88
N PRO A 48 -17.80 19.46 -0.02
CA PRO A 48 -18.15 18.18 -0.62
C PRO A 48 -17.93 17.01 0.35
N ALA A 49 -18.74 15.96 0.19
CA ALA A 49 -18.54 14.71 0.90
C ALA A 49 -17.21 14.05 0.47
N ARG A 50 -16.50 13.46 1.42
CA ARG A 50 -15.24 12.76 1.19
C ARG A 50 -15.34 11.31 1.63
N ARG A 51 -15.03 10.39 0.73
CA ARG A 51 -14.98 8.95 0.99
C ARG A 51 -13.53 8.52 1.15
N GLY A 52 -13.24 7.71 2.17
CA GLY A 52 -11.89 7.29 2.49
C GLY A 52 -11.84 6.14 3.47
N THR A 53 -10.64 5.58 3.66
CA THR A 53 -10.42 4.47 4.60
C THR A 53 -9.40 4.85 5.66
N VAL A 54 -9.49 4.20 6.82
CA VAL A 54 -8.52 4.33 7.92
C VAL A 54 -7.78 3.01 8.06
N HIS A 55 -6.49 2.97 7.71
CA HIS A 55 -5.70 1.75 7.85
C HIS A 55 -5.39 1.46 9.32
N LEU A 56 -5.97 0.39 9.86
CA LEU A 56 -5.67 -0.08 11.21
C LEU A 56 -4.32 -0.82 11.25
N PRO A 57 -3.70 -0.98 12.43
CA PRO A 57 -2.47 -1.75 12.59
C PRO A 57 -2.57 -3.16 12.00
N ALA A 58 -1.44 -3.68 11.52
CA ALA A 58 -1.40 -4.98 10.85
C ALA A 58 -1.92 -6.13 11.72
N TYR A 59 -2.68 -7.04 11.11
CA TYR A 59 -3.24 -8.24 11.72
C TYR A 59 -2.57 -9.49 11.13
N PRO A 60 -2.21 -10.51 11.93
CA PRO A 60 -2.54 -10.68 13.36
C PRO A 60 -1.52 -10.08 14.33
N ILE A 61 -0.39 -9.54 13.86
CA ILE A 61 0.70 -9.09 14.74
C ILE A 61 0.27 -8.02 15.76
N HIS A 62 -0.82 -7.29 15.49
CA HIS A 62 -1.44 -6.33 16.39
C HIS A 62 -2.94 -6.61 16.61
N GLU A 63 -3.32 -7.87 16.84
CA GLU A 63 -4.71 -8.29 17.05
C GLU A 63 -5.43 -7.52 18.16
N TYR A 64 -4.77 -7.24 19.29
CA TYR A 64 -5.37 -6.50 20.40
C TYR A 64 -5.30 -4.97 20.25
N ARG A 65 -4.78 -4.47 19.11
CA ARG A 65 -4.63 -3.04 18.82
C ARG A 65 -5.26 -2.67 17.49
N GLN A 66 -6.45 -3.20 17.20
CA GLN A 66 -7.25 -2.84 16.02
C GLN A 66 -7.97 -1.50 16.19
N SER A 67 -7.20 -0.47 16.58
CA SER A 67 -7.68 0.88 16.80
C SER A 67 -6.72 1.92 16.25
N ARG A 68 -7.25 3.08 15.86
CA ARG A 68 -6.44 4.21 15.39
C ARG A 68 -7.13 5.53 15.68
N GLU A 69 -6.34 6.55 15.94
CA GLU A 69 -6.80 7.94 15.93
C GLU A 69 -6.56 8.55 14.56
N TRP A 70 -7.54 9.29 14.06
CA TRP A 70 -7.47 9.99 12.78
C TRP A 70 -8.24 11.32 12.89
N THR A 71 -7.78 12.33 12.17
CA THR A 71 -8.46 13.63 12.10
C THR A 71 -9.43 13.64 10.93
N LEU A 72 -10.66 14.11 11.15
CA LEU A 72 -11.64 14.22 10.09
C LEU A 72 -11.17 15.24 9.03
N PRO A 73 -11.36 14.96 7.73
CA PRO A 73 -10.92 15.85 6.66
C PRO A 73 -11.47 17.27 6.81
N ASP A 74 -10.62 18.27 6.58
CA ASP A 74 -10.93 19.70 6.66
C ASP A 74 -11.40 20.18 8.06
N THR A 75 -11.05 19.45 9.11
CA THR A 75 -11.35 19.80 10.51
C THR A 75 -10.18 19.50 11.42
N ASP A 76 -10.23 20.01 12.66
CA ASP A 76 -9.29 19.65 13.74
C ASP A 76 -9.85 18.56 14.67
N VAL A 77 -10.93 17.90 14.26
CA VAL A 77 -11.61 16.90 15.10
C VAL A 77 -10.88 15.57 14.99
N ALA A 78 -10.14 15.24 16.05
CA ALA A 78 -9.58 13.91 16.23
C ALA A 78 -10.70 12.92 16.64
N VAL A 79 -10.79 11.84 15.90
CA VAL A 79 -11.70 10.73 16.14
C VAL A 79 -10.86 9.49 16.39
N TRP A 80 -11.17 8.76 17.44
CA TRP A 80 -10.60 7.44 17.68
C TRP A 80 -11.56 6.37 17.19
N VAL A 81 -11.06 5.42 16.40
CA VAL A 81 -11.84 4.31 15.86
C VAL A 81 -11.23 2.99 16.30
N MET A 82 -12.08 2.00 16.59
CA MET A 82 -11.66 0.63 16.88
C MET A 82 -12.60 -0.36 16.23
N LEU A 83 -12.02 -1.29 15.49
CA LEU A 83 -12.76 -2.41 14.91
C LEU A 83 -12.91 -3.49 15.99
N LYS A 84 -14.15 -3.88 16.25
CA LYS A 84 -14.52 -4.93 17.20
C LYS A 84 -15.18 -6.07 16.44
N PHE A 85 -14.65 -7.27 16.59
CA PHE A 85 -15.22 -8.50 16.05
C PHE A 85 -14.83 -9.67 16.97
N ASP A 86 -15.66 -10.70 16.98
CA ASP A 86 -15.45 -11.93 17.75
C ASP A 86 -15.48 -13.10 16.76
N GLU A 87 -14.43 -13.18 15.94
CA GLU A 87 -14.27 -14.21 14.92
C GLU A 87 -12.81 -14.69 14.90
N VAL A 88 -12.62 -16.01 14.96
CA VAL A 88 -11.30 -16.62 14.76
C VAL A 88 -10.99 -16.65 13.26
N LEU A 89 -10.17 -15.71 12.80
CA LEU A 89 -9.83 -15.57 11.37
C LEU A 89 -8.66 -16.44 10.93
N LEU A 90 -7.75 -16.77 11.84
CA LEU A 90 -6.56 -17.56 11.56
C LEU A 90 -6.56 -18.80 12.46
N ASP A 91 -7.06 -19.90 11.91
CA ASP A 91 -7.02 -21.22 12.55
C ASP A 91 -5.78 -21.98 12.02
N PRO A 92 -4.80 -22.33 12.88
CA PRO A 92 -3.62 -23.10 12.48
C PRO A 92 -3.95 -24.48 11.90
N ALA A 93 -5.12 -25.06 12.25
CA ALA A 93 -5.54 -26.37 11.78
C ALA A 93 -6.22 -26.35 10.40
N ARG A 94 -6.45 -25.15 9.83
CA ARG A 94 -7.14 -24.97 8.55
C ARG A 94 -6.31 -24.12 7.61
N ARG A 95 -6.61 -24.22 6.30
CA ARG A 95 -6.06 -23.32 5.31
C ARG A 95 -6.56 -21.90 5.61
N SER A 96 -5.66 -21.07 6.16
CA SER A 96 -5.99 -19.72 6.57
C SER A 96 -6.15 -18.80 5.36
N GLU A 97 -7.32 -18.17 5.24
CA GLU A 97 -7.60 -17.11 4.27
C GLU A 97 -7.80 -15.81 5.03
N PHE A 98 -7.02 -14.78 4.67
CA PHE A 98 -7.21 -13.46 5.27
C PHE A 98 -8.42 -12.78 4.62
N ARG A 99 -9.49 -12.63 5.38
CA ARG A 99 -10.77 -12.07 4.95
C ARG A 99 -11.31 -11.08 5.98
N VAL A 100 -12.28 -10.28 5.56
CA VAL A 100 -13.06 -9.41 6.44
C VAL A 100 -13.89 -10.24 7.44
N PRO A 101 -13.95 -9.87 8.73
CA PRO A 101 -14.85 -10.50 9.69
C PRO A 101 -16.31 -10.35 9.26
N ARG A 102 -17.08 -11.44 9.36
CA ARG A 102 -18.50 -11.47 8.97
C ARG A 102 -19.35 -10.55 9.84
N GLU A 103 -19.13 -10.62 11.14
CA GLU A 103 -19.80 -9.78 12.13
C GLU A 103 -18.77 -8.87 12.77
N HIS A 104 -18.97 -7.58 12.62
CA HIS A 104 -18.09 -6.57 13.18
C HIS A 104 -18.86 -5.29 13.46
N THR A 105 -18.45 -4.59 14.51
CA THR A 105 -18.89 -3.24 14.81
C THR A 105 -17.68 -2.32 14.89
N LEU A 106 -17.91 -1.05 14.64
CA LEU A 106 -16.90 -0.04 14.75
C LEU A 106 -17.21 0.84 15.95
N VAL A 107 -16.32 0.85 16.94
CA VAL A 107 -16.39 1.81 18.03
C VAL A 107 -15.76 3.12 17.55
N VAL A 108 -16.52 4.20 17.60
CA VAL A 108 -16.08 5.54 17.26
C VAL A 108 -16.16 6.41 18.51
N ARG A 109 -15.08 7.14 18.81
CA ARG A 109 -15.03 8.09 19.91
C ARG A 109 -14.57 9.45 19.40
N ALA A 110 -15.38 10.48 19.63
CA ALA A 110 -15.06 11.86 19.31
C ALA A 110 -15.20 12.69 20.60
N GLY A 111 -14.08 13.17 21.14
CA GLY A 111 -14.06 13.78 22.47
C GLY A 111 -14.52 12.81 23.57
N ALA A 112 -15.56 13.19 24.32
CA ALA A 112 -16.12 12.38 25.40
C ALA A 112 -17.18 11.36 24.93
N GLU A 113 -17.72 11.52 23.73
CA GLU A 113 -18.77 10.66 23.21
C GLU A 113 -18.19 9.40 22.59
N ARG A 114 -18.79 8.25 22.91
CA ARG A 114 -18.49 6.95 22.32
C ARG A 114 -19.76 6.37 21.72
N ARG A 115 -19.68 5.92 20.47
CA ARG A 115 -20.77 5.23 19.77
C ARG A 115 -20.24 3.98 19.08
N GLU A 116 -21.01 2.90 19.13
CA GLU A 116 -20.75 1.71 18.31
C GLU A 116 -21.61 1.82 17.05
N LEU A 117 -20.99 1.61 15.89
CA LEU A 117 -21.62 1.72 14.57
C LEU A 117 -21.59 0.37 13.86
N LYS A 118 -22.72 0.00 13.28
CA LYS A 118 -22.81 -1.06 12.27
C LYS A 118 -22.60 -0.50 10.86
N PRO A 119 -22.17 -1.30 9.87
CA PRO A 119 -22.09 -0.85 8.48
C PRO A 119 -23.41 -0.23 8.02
N GLY A 120 -23.35 0.95 7.41
CA GLY A 120 -24.47 1.80 7.01
C GLY A 120 -24.92 2.83 8.05
N GLU A 121 -24.52 2.71 9.31
CA GLU A 121 -24.92 3.65 10.37
C GLU A 121 -24.14 4.97 10.33
N ARG A 122 -24.75 5.98 10.94
CA ARG A 122 -24.30 7.36 10.92
C ARG A 122 -24.01 7.87 12.32
N TYR A 123 -22.97 8.68 12.44
CA TYR A 123 -22.65 9.44 13.63
C TYR A 123 -22.70 10.94 13.31
N MET A 124 -23.66 11.63 13.94
CA MET A 124 -23.82 13.07 13.85
C MET A 124 -22.79 13.74 14.75
N LEU A 125 -21.96 14.60 14.17
CA LEU A 125 -20.99 15.43 14.87
C LEU A 125 -21.33 16.90 14.63
N PRO A 126 -20.91 17.84 15.50
CA PRO A 126 -21.14 19.27 15.28
C PRO A 126 -20.59 19.77 13.93
N GLN A 127 -19.55 19.13 13.40
CA GLN A 127 -18.86 19.51 12.17
C GLN A 127 -19.42 18.81 10.92
N GLY A 128 -20.36 17.87 11.05
CA GLY A 128 -20.89 17.09 9.93
C GLY A 128 -21.35 15.69 10.31
N VAL A 129 -21.53 14.82 9.32
CA VAL A 129 -22.02 13.45 9.51
C VAL A 129 -20.98 12.44 9.04
N LEU A 130 -20.56 11.55 9.94
CA LEU A 130 -19.68 10.43 9.61
C LEU A 130 -20.53 9.18 9.36
N VAL A 131 -20.44 8.60 8.17
CA VAL A 131 -21.11 7.35 7.81
C VAL A 131 -20.08 6.24 7.82
N TYR A 132 -20.32 5.18 8.60
CA TYR A 132 -19.51 3.97 8.55
C TYR A 132 -20.06 3.06 7.46
N GLU A 133 -19.32 2.80 6.39
CA GLU A 133 -19.81 2.00 5.26
C GLU A 133 -19.54 0.50 5.40
N GLY A 134 -18.50 0.14 6.15
CA GLY A 134 -18.04 -1.24 6.30
C GLY A 134 -16.52 -1.30 6.41
N VAL A 135 -15.96 -2.50 6.28
CA VAL A 135 -14.51 -2.72 6.41
C VAL A 135 -13.96 -3.42 5.17
N THR A 136 -12.77 -3.02 4.75
CA THR A 136 -12.00 -3.69 3.69
C THR A 136 -10.66 -4.18 4.24
N THR A 137 -9.92 -4.94 3.44
CA THR A 137 -8.56 -5.36 3.75
C THR A 137 -7.55 -4.48 3.02
N TRP A 138 -6.40 -4.24 3.65
CA TRP A 138 -5.23 -3.67 2.99
C TRP A 138 -4.03 -4.61 3.09
N MET A 139 -3.11 -4.46 2.14
CA MET A 139 -1.83 -5.17 2.09
C MET A 139 -0.71 -4.15 1.92
N GLY A 140 0.35 -4.27 2.72
CA GLY A 140 1.53 -3.43 2.64
C GLY A 140 2.50 -3.93 1.56
N TYR A 141 3.21 -3.00 0.95
CA TYR A 141 4.25 -3.28 -0.04
C TYR A 141 5.54 -2.57 0.33
N ASN A 142 6.67 -3.23 0.10
CA ASN A 142 7.98 -2.59 0.15
C ASN A 142 8.34 -2.10 -1.24
N VAL A 143 8.66 -0.81 -1.36
CA VAL A 143 8.99 -0.17 -2.63
C VAL A 143 10.45 0.26 -2.60
N PHE A 144 11.24 -0.27 -3.53
CA PHE A 144 12.64 0.10 -3.69
C PHE A 144 12.85 0.78 -5.04
N PHE A 145 13.64 1.86 -5.04
CA PHE A 145 14.11 2.51 -6.25
C PHE A 145 15.62 2.42 -6.30
N ASP A 146 16.16 1.96 -7.43
CA ASP A 146 17.61 1.92 -7.65
C ASP A 146 18.00 2.94 -8.71
N TRP A 147 18.49 4.08 -8.24
CA TRP A 147 18.95 5.19 -9.05
C TRP A 147 20.32 4.95 -9.70
N THR A 148 21.05 3.90 -9.31
CA THR A 148 22.40 3.60 -9.79
C THR A 148 22.40 2.82 -11.10
N MET A 149 21.27 2.21 -11.47
CA MET A 149 21.11 1.46 -12.73
C MET A 149 21.66 2.16 -13.99
N PRO A 150 21.33 3.43 -14.30
CA PRO A 150 21.89 4.10 -15.49
C PRO A 150 23.41 4.27 -15.41
N TRP A 151 23.96 4.49 -14.22
CA TRP A 151 25.39 4.67 -14.01
C TRP A 151 26.16 3.36 -14.16
N LEU A 152 25.62 2.26 -13.65
CA LEU A 152 26.20 0.92 -13.84
C LEU A 152 26.22 0.53 -15.33
N LEU A 153 25.15 0.86 -16.07
CA LEU A 153 25.11 0.66 -17.51
C LEU A 153 26.19 1.49 -18.22
N ALA A 154 26.32 2.78 -17.87
CA ALA A 154 27.33 3.65 -18.46
C ALA A 154 28.76 3.17 -18.17
N ALA A 155 29.04 2.75 -16.93
CA ALA A 155 30.33 2.19 -16.56
C ALA A 155 30.64 0.89 -17.31
N GLY A 156 29.65 0.01 -17.47
CA GLY A 156 29.78 -1.22 -18.25
C GLY A 156 30.07 -0.95 -19.73
N LEU A 157 29.34 -0.02 -20.34
CA LEU A 157 29.57 0.40 -21.73
C LEU A 157 30.95 1.02 -21.91
N LEU A 158 31.39 1.86 -20.97
CA LEU A 158 32.73 2.45 -20.99
C LEU A 158 33.81 1.36 -20.92
N ALA A 159 33.66 0.38 -20.03
CA ALA A 159 34.61 -0.73 -19.92
C ALA A 159 34.70 -1.56 -21.21
N VAL A 160 33.56 -1.89 -21.82
CA VAL A 160 33.49 -2.59 -23.11
C VAL A 160 34.15 -1.77 -24.22
N ALA A 161 33.88 -0.45 -24.27
CA ALA A 161 34.46 0.44 -25.27
C ALA A 161 35.99 0.57 -25.09
N SER A 162 36.48 0.71 -23.86
CA SER A 162 37.91 0.74 -23.55
C SER A 162 38.61 -0.56 -23.95
N LEU A 163 37.98 -1.71 -23.69
CA LEU A 163 38.54 -3.01 -24.09
C LEU A 163 38.57 -3.16 -25.61
N ALA A 164 37.50 -2.78 -26.30
CA ALA A 164 37.42 -2.81 -27.76
C ALA A 164 38.48 -1.91 -28.40
N TRP A 165 38.65 -0.68 -27.88
CA TRP A 165 39.68 0.26 -28.32
C TRP A 165 41.09 -0.30 -28.11
N HIS A 166 41.37 -0.85 -26.92
CA HIS A 166 42.67 -1.47 -26.63
C HIS A 166 42.96 -2.65 -27.56
N PHE A 167 41.99 -3.54 -27.76
CA PHE A 167 42.12 -4.68 -28.65
C PHE A 167 42.37 -4.22 -30.09
N TRP A 168 41.60 -3.25 -30.57
CA TRP A 168 41.78 -2.68 -31.90
C TRP A 168 43.18 -2.09 -32.08
N ASN A 169 43.66 -1.27 -31.16
CA ASN A 169 44.99 -0.68 -31.26
C ASN A 169 46.11 -1.73 -31.21
N LYS A 170 45.94 -2.78 -30.41
CA LYS A 170 46.94 -3.85 -30.27
C LYS A 170 47.03 -4.74 -31.51
N PHE A 171 45.91 -5.01 -32.17
CA PHE A 171 45.84 -5.98 -33.28
C PHE A 171 45.67 -5.35 -34.67
N ALA A 172 45.29 -4.07 -34.78
CA ALA A 172 45.26 -3.32 -36.04
C ALA A 172 46.63 -2.74 -36.43
N ALA A 173 47.61 -2.74 -35.53
CA ALA A 173 49.00 -2.44 -35.86
C ALA A 173 49.55 -3.54 -36.79
N ARG A 174 49.56 -3.30 -38.10
CA ARG A 174 50.17 -4.19 -39.11
C ARG A 174 51.70 -4.17 -38.97
N PRO A 175 52.38 -5.28 -38.68
CA PRO A 175 53.84 -5.29 -38.52
C PRO A 175 54.66 -5.43 -39.83
N TRP A 176 54.17 -5.01 -41.01
CA TRP A 176 54.89 -5.31 -42.27
C TRP A 176 54.94 -4.22 -43.36
N GLU A 177 55.20 -2.96 -43.00
CA GLU A 177 55.81 -2.02 -43.97
C GLU A 177 57.17 -1.55 -43.44
N ARG A 178 58.19 -2.38 -43.65
CA ARG A 178 59.60 -1.99 -43.77
C ARG A 178 60.22 -2.75 -44.93
#